data_AF-X0X3N2-F1
#
_entry.id   AF-X0X3N2-F1
#
_cell.length_a   1.000
_cell.length_b   1.000
_cell.length_c   1.000
_cell.angle_alpha   90.00
_cell.angle_beta   90.00
_cell.angle_gamma   90.00
#
_symmetry.space_group_name_H-M   'P 1'
#
loop_
_entity.id
_entity.type
_entity.pdbx_description
1 polymer ?
#
loop_
_entity_poly.entity_id
_entity_poly.type
_entity_poly.pdbx_seq_one_letter_code
_entity_poly.pdbx_strand_id
1 'polypeptide(L)'
;DLIATVPGDGTAGTKYPLYVRSRSMHTYQGDVFPGGMMTFVTVQSSTLALDSDNDGFTDAVEEYLGTDPLDACPDEIGVHDAWPLDINMDRAITVVGDALNFRGRIGVGPGTAEWWQRLDLNTDGIISIVGDTLMYRGMVGKGCG
;
A
#
# COMPACT_ATOMS: atom_id res chain seq x y z
N ASP A 1 13.53 11.93 -4.39
CA ASP A 1 14.97 12.06 -4.67
C ASP A 1 15.81 11.39 -3.60
N LEU A 2 16.59 10.39 -4.00
CA LEU A 2 17.53 9.67 -3.12
C LEU A 2 18.96 10.13 -3.46
N ILE A 3 19.68 10.68 -2.49
CA ILE A 3 21.10 10.99 -2.61
C ILE A 3 21.86 9.87 -1.91
N ALA A 4 22.56 9.03 -2.67
CA ALA A 4 23.47 8.02 -2.15
C ALA A 4 24.92 8.44 -2.41
N THR A 5 25.74 8.45 -1.37
CA THR A 5 27.18 8.72 -1.48
C THR A 5 27.92 7.39 -1.58
N VAL A 6 28.63 7.16 -2.68
CA VAL A 6 29.48 5.99 -2.89
C VAL A 6 30.95 6.42 -2.74
N PRO A 7 31.83 5.63 -2.10
CA PRO A 7 33.28 5.87 -2.13
C PRO A 7 33.80 5.90 -3.57
N GLY A 8 34.64 6.89 -3.90
CA GLY A 8 35.12 7.14 -5.26
C GLY A 8 36.08 6.10 -5.84
N ASP A 9 36.40 5.04 -5.09
CA ASP A 9 37.37 3.99 -5.43
C ASP A 9 36.70 2.63 -5.70
N GLY A 10 35.39 2.62 -5.98
CA GLY A 10 34.67 1.38 -6.15
C GLY A 10 35.11 0.57 -7.38
N THR A 11 35.41 -0.71 -7.16
CA THR A 11 35.76 -1.66 -8.23
C THR A 11 34.53 -2.00 -9.09
N ALA A 12 34.72 -2.06 -10.41
CA ALA A 12 33.65 -2.40 -11.35
C ALA A 12 33.04 -3.77 -11.01
N GLY A 13 31.70 -3.82 -10.89
CA GLY A 13 30.96 -5.03 -10.50
C GLY A 13 30.82 -5.26 -8.99
N THR A 14 31.37 -4.39 -8.14
CA THR A 14 31.22 -4.47 -6.68
C THR A 14 29.83 -4.02 -6.25
N LYS A 15 29.16 -4.86 -5.47
CA LYS A 15 27.85 -4.56 -4.89
C LYS A 15 28.01 -3.68 -3.65
N TYR A 16 27.36 -2.52 -3.64
CA TYR A 16 27.32 -1.63 -2.48
C TYR A 16 25.95 -1.73 -1.80
N PRO A 17 25.88 -2.00 -0.49
CA PRO A 17 24.63 -1.90 0.24
C PRO A 17 24.21 -0.43 0.30
N LEU A 18 23.08 -0.09 -0.35
CA LEU A 18 22.47 1.23 -0.25
C LEU A 18 21.53 1.26 0.95
N TYR A 19 21.94 1.99 2.00
CA TYR A 19 21.09 2.20 3.16
C TYR A 19 20.15 3.38 2.90
N VAL A 20 18.98 3.10 2.34
CA VAL A 20 17.90 4.08 2.25
C VAL A 20 17.26 4.20 3.63
N ARG A 21 17.12 5.41 4.17
CA ARG A 21 16.32 5.65 5.38
C ARG A 21 14.82 5.55 5.06
N SER A 22 14.37 4.37 4.66
CA SER A 22 12.98 3.99 4.49
C SER A 22 12.76 2.64 5.20
N ARG A 23 11.55 2.41 5.72
CA ARG A 23 11.23 1.27 6.60
C ARG A 23 11.32 -0.10 5.92
N SER A 24 11.56 -0.17 4.62
CA SER A 24 11.61 -1.42 3.85
C SER A 24 12.99 -1.64 3.20
N MET A 25 13.64 -2.74 3.56
CA MET A 25 14.91 -3.19 2.98
C MET A 25 14.72 -3.54 1.50
N HIS A 26 15.42 -2.85 0.61
CA HIS A 26 15.49 -3.18 -0.80
C HIS A 26 16.89 -3.71 -1.15
N THR A 27 16.96 -4.80 -1.92
CA THR A 27 18.23 -5.34 -2.43
C THR A 27 18.38 -4.89 -3.88
N TYR A 28 19.44 -4.16 -4.20
CA TYR A 28 19.66 -3.57 -5.53
C TYR A 28 20.75 -4.33 -6.31
N GLN A 29 20.51 -4.55 -7.60
CA GLN A 29 21.53 -4.98 -8.58
C GLN A 29 21.81 -3.81 -9.51
N GLY A 30 23.05 -3.33 -9.55
CA GLY A 30 23.51 -2.32 -10.49
C GLY A 30 24.91 -2.65 -10.97
N ASP A 31 25.15 -2.43 -12.27
CA ASP A 31 26.47 -2.59 -12.88
C ASP A 31 27.20 -1.24 -12.83
N VAL A 32 28.45 -1.25 -12.34
CA VAL A 32 29.32 -0.06 -12.28
C VAL A 32 30.24 -0.06 -13.51
N PHE A 33 30.13 0.96 -14.36
CA PHE A 33 31.03 1.15 -15.51
C PHE A 33 32.29 1.97 -15.13
N PRO A 34 33.42 1.79 -15.84
CA PRO A 34 34.65 2.53 -15.57
C PRO A 34 34.46 4.03 -15.86
N GLY A 35 34.76 4.90 -14.88
CA GLY A 35 34.68 6.36 -15.03
C GLY A 35 33.72 7.08 -14.08
N GLY A 36 33.07 6.37 -13.15
CA GLY A 36 32.32 6.99 -12.04
C GLY A 36 30.98 7.63 -12.43
N MET A 37 30.48 7.40 -13.64
CA MET A 37 29.15 7.85 -14.05
C MET A 37 28.11 6.77 -13.74
N MET A 38 27.24 7.03 -12.77
CA MET A 38 26.06 6.20 -12.47
C MET A 38 24.92 6.59 -13.41
N THR A 39 24.34 5.63 -14.12
CA THR A 39 23.04 5.82 -14.77
C THR A 39 21.99 6.03 -13.68
N PHE A 40 21.08 6.99 -13.84
CA PHE A 40 19.91 7.13 -12.98
C PHE A 40 19.12 5.82 -13.05
N VAL A 41 19.19 5.00 -11.99
CA VAL A 41 18.31 3.84 -11.82
C VAL A 41 16.96 4.41 -11.41
N THR A 42 16.02 4.47 -12.35
CA THR A 42 14.61 4.62 -12.01
C THR A 42 14.22 3.43 -11.16
N VAL A 43 14.07 3.67 -9.86
CA VAL A 43 13.47 2.69 -8.96
C VAL A 43 11.98 2.68 -9.28
N GLN A 44 11.54 1.73 -10.10
CA GLN A 44 10.15 1.32 -10.01
C GLN A 44 10.04 0.58 -8.68
N SER A 45 9.47 1.23 -7.68
CA SER A 45 9.05 0.58 -6.45
C SER A 45 8.02 -0.47 -6.82
N SER A 46 8.49 -1.68 -7.10
CA SER A 46 7.64 -2.82 -7.44
C SER A 46 6.75 -3.20 -6.26
N THR A 47 7.08 -2.77 -5.04
CA THR A 47 6.26 -2.95 -3.83
C THR A 47 5.06 -2.00 -3.77
N LEU A 48 5.14 -0.80 -4.35
CA LEU A 48 3.99 0.13 -4.38
C LEU A 48 2.90 -0.29 -5.37
N ALA A 49 3.25 -1.16 -6.33
CA ALA A 49 2.35 -1.65 -7.37
C ALA A 49 2.13 -3.17 -7.31
N LEU A 50 2.73 -3.86 -6.34
CA LEU A 50 2.48 -5.28 -6.12
C LEU A 50 1.13 -5.41 -5.42
N ASP A 51 0.31 -6.30 -5.93
CA ASP A 51 -0.99 -6.72 -5.42
C ASP A 51 -0.89 -8.26 -5.42
N SER A 52 -0.49 -8.81 -4.28
CA SER A 52 -0.06 -10.22 -4.18
C SER A 52 -1.24 -11.19 -4.25
N ASP A 53 -2.43 -10.78 -3.81
CA ASP A 53 -3.64 -11.60 -3.83
C ASP A 53 -4.62 -11.25 -4.98
N ASN A 54 -4.37 -10.15 -5.69
CA ASN A 54 -5.14 -9.63 -6.83
C ASN A 54 -6.56 -9.19 -6.48
N ASP A 55 -6.76 -8.64 -5.29
CA ASP A 55 -8.06 -8.10 -4.87
C ASP A 55 -8.33 -6.66 -5.38
N GLY A 56 -7.30 -6.02 -5.93
CA GLY A 56 -7.33 -4.66 -6.48
C GLY A 56 -6.71 -3.58 -5.59
N PHE A 57 -6.16 -3.94 -4.42
CA PHE A 57 -5.35 -3.10 -3.55
C PHE A 57 -3.89 -3.55 -3.60
N THR A 58 -2.96 -2.62 -3.42
CA THR A 58 -1.54 -2.99 -3.42
C THR A 58 -1.12 -3.38 -2.02
N ASP A 59 -0.13 -4.27 -1.89
CA ASP A 59 0.37 -4.75 -0.60
C ASP A 59 0.75 -3.58 0.34
N ALA A 60 1.24 -2.48 -0.23
CA ALA A 60 1.60 -1.27 0.51
C ALA A 60 0.38 -0.51 1.05
N VAL A 61 -0.73 -0.48 0.29
CA VAL A 61 -2.00 0.09 0.74
C VAL A 61 -2.58 -0.78 1.85
N GLU A 62 -2.56 -2.10 1.68
CA GLU A 62 -3.07 -3.04 2.66
C GLU A 62 -2.30 -3.02 3.98
N GLU A 63 -0.96 -2.96 3.92
CA GLU A 63 -0.12 -2.77 5.11
C GLU A 63 -0.46 -1.45 5.84
N TYR A 64 -0.78 -0.39 5.09
CA TYR A 64 -1.22 0.88 5.66
C TYR A 64 -2.62 0.80 6.30
N LEU A 65 -3.55 0.08 5.67
CA LEU A 65 -4.91 -0.10 6.16
C LEU A 65 -5.00 -1.10 7.33
N GLY A 66 -4.01 -1.98 7.44
CA GLY A 66 -3.95 -3.06 8.42
C GLY A 66 -4.65 -4.35 7.97
N THR A 67 -4.81 -4.56 6.67
CA THR A 67 -5.35 -5.78 6.07
C THR A 67 -4.25 -6.77 5.69
N ASP A 68 -4.59 -8.01 5.32
CA ASP A 68 -3.65 -9.06 4.93
C ASP A 68 -3.32 -9.01 3.43
N PRO A 69 -2.08 -8.62 3.03
CA PRO A 69 -1.71 -8.48 1.62
C PRO A 69 -1.69 -9.77 0.80
N LEU A 70 -1.83 -10.91 1.47
CA LEU A 70 -1.70 -12.23 0.86
C LEU A 70 -3.03 -12.95 0.75
N ASP A 71 -4.14 -12.31 1.15
CA ASP A 71 -5.43 -12.96 1.21
C ASP A 71 -6.59 -12.02 0.84
N ALA A 72 -7.11 -12.22 -0.37
CA ALA A 72 -8.21 -11.42 -0.91
C ALA A 72 -9.55 -11.66 -0.18
N CYS A 73 -9.64 -12.71 0.64
CA CYS A 73 -10.88 -13.08 1.32
C CYS A 73 -10.64 -13.97 2.55
N PRO A 74 -11.16 -13.62 3.73
CA PRO A 74 -10.95 -14.46 4.89
C PRO A 74 -11.62 -15.84 4.72
N ASP A 75 -10.86 -16.89 5.04
CA ASP A 75 -11.32 -18.29 4.99
C ASP A 75 -12.62 -18.51 5.77
N GLU A 76 -12.75 -17.82 6.91
CA GLU A 76 -13.89 -17.86 7.81
C GLU A 76 -14.31 -16.43 8.22
N ILE A 77 -15.63 -16.21 8.35
CA ILE A 77 -16.22 -14.91 8.71
C ILE A 77 -15.63 -14.41 10.04
N GLY A 78 -15.09 -13.19 10.02
CA GLY A 78 -14.57 -12.49 11.19
C GLY A 78 -13.26 -13.04 11.78
N VAL A 79 -12.54 -13.91 11.06
CA VAL A 79 -11.26 -14.47 11.54
C VAL A 79 -10.11 -13.49 11.40
N HIS A 80 -9.99 -12.85 10.23
CA HIS A 80 -9.00 -11.82 9.99
C HIS A 80 -9.49 -10.84 8.95
N ASP A 81 -8.74 -9.75 8.86
CA ASP A 81 -9.04 -8.60 8.06
C ASP A 81 -8.31 -8.73 6.72
N ALA A 82 -8.93 -9.41 5.77
CA ALA A 82 -8.32 -9.73 4.48
C ALA A 82 -8.62 -8.64 3.44
N TRP A 83 -9.89 -8.38 3.17
CA TRP A 83 -10.30 -7.53 2.05
C TRP A 83 -10.51 -6.06 2.46
N PRO A 84 -9.81 -5.07 1.88
CA PRO A 84 -9.94 -3.66 2.28
C PRO A 84 -11.34 -3.05 2.22
N LEU A 85 -12.20 -3.54 1.32
CA LEU A 85 -13.59 -3.08 1.18
C LEU A 85 -14.59 -3.80 2.09
N ASP A 86 -14.18 -4.87 2.77
CA ASP A 86 -14.98 -5.62 3.73
C ASP A 86 -14.55 -5.24 5.15
N ILE A 87 -15.13 -4.15 5.67
CA ILE A 87 -14.71 -3.56 6.94
C ILE A 87 -15.16 -4.42 8.12
N ASN A 88 -16.30 -5.10 7.99
CA ASN A 88 -16.86 -5.93 9.06
C ASN A 88 -16.44 -7.40 8.96
N MET A 89 -15.60 -7.77 7.99
CA MET A 89 -15.03 -9.09 7.77
C MET A 89 -16.11 -10.17 7.57
N ASP A 90 -17.23 -9.80 6.93
CA ASP A 90 -18.37 -10.69 6.70
C ASP A 90 -18.40 -11.36 5.32
N ARG A 91 -17.34 -11.16 4.54
CA ARG A 91 -17.12 -11.64 3.16
C ARG A 91 -18.08 -11.01 2.16
N ALA A 92 -18.76 -9.92 2.50
CA ALA A 92 -19.70 -9.24 1.61
C ALA A 92 -19.60 -7.72 1.68
N ILE A 93 -19.33 -7.10 0.54
CA ILE A 93 -19.30 -5.64 0.43
C ILE A 93 -20.74 -5.11 0.39
N THR A 94 -21.17 -4.44 1.44
CA THR A 94 -22.50 -3.87 1.58
C THR A 94 -22.45 -2.38 1.93
N VAL A 95 -23.53 -1.67 1.61
CA VAL A 95 -23.64 -0.26 2.02
C VAL A 95 -23.68 -0.15 3.54
N VAL A 96 -24.41 -1.06 4.20
CA VAL A 96 -24.68 -0.95 5.63
C VAL A 96 -23.53 -1.48 6.50
N GLY A 97 -22.90 -2.58 6.09
CA GLY A 97 -21.76 -3.17 6.78
C GLY A 97 -20.48 -2.35 6.60
N ASP A 98 -20.25 -1.84 5.39
CA ASP A 98 -18.92 -1.33 5.01
C ASP A 98 -18.96 0.16 4.67
N ALA A 99 -19.69 0.56 3.63
CA ALA A 99 -19.64 1.93 3.13
C ALA A 99 -20.20 2.97 4.12
N LEU A 100 -21.13 2.59 5.02
CA LEU A 100 -21.67 3.50 6.04
C LEU A 100 -20.66 3.84 7.14
N ASN A 101 -19.51 3.16 7.23
CA ASN A 101 -18.45 3.51 8.19
C ASN A 101 -17.84 4.89 7.95
N PHE A 102 -17.96 5.42 6.73
CA PHE A 102 -17.53 6.78 6.35
C PHE A 102 -18.40 7.89 6.95
N ARG A 103 -19.58 7.55 7.49
CA ARG A 103 -20.52 8.51 8.06
C ARG A 103 -19.86 9.34 9.16
N GLY A 104 -19.85 10.67 8.97
CA GLY A 104 -19.31 11.61 9.95
C GLY A 104 -17.78 11.73 9.94
N ARG A 105 -17.09 11.08 9.00
CA ARG A 105 -15.63 11.09 8.89
C ARG A 105 -15.12 11.69 7.57
N ILE A 106 -16.02 12.13 6.69
CA ILE A 106 -15.62 12.77 5.42
C ILE A 106 -14.96 14.13 5.68
N GLY A 107 -13.82 14.36 5.03
CA GLY A 107 -13.02 15.59 5.09
C GLY A 107 -12.01 15.61 6.25
N VAL A 108 -11.87 14.51 6.99
CA VAL A 108 -10.98 14.44 8.15
C VAL A 108 -9.65 13.77 7.79
N GLY A 109 -8.58 14.23 8.44
CA GLY A 109 -7.22 13.71 8.27
C GLY A 109 -6.60 13.29 9.60
N PRO A 110 -5.35 12.78 9.59
CA PRO A 110 -4.62 12.37 10.78
C PRO A 110 -4.62 13.44 11.88
N GLY A 111 -4.87 13.03 13.13
CA GLY A 111 -4.88 13.92 14.30
C GLY A 111 -6.24 14.52 14.64
N THR A 112 -7.28 14.24 13.85
CA THR A 112 -8.68 14.52 14.22
C THR A 112 -9.26 13.39 15.07
N ALA A 113 -10.31 13.66 15.86
CA ALA A 113 -10.91 12.63 16.73
C ALA A 113 -11.67 11.56 15.93
N GLU A 114 -12.09 11.93 14.73
CA GLU A 114 -12.90 11.14 13.81
C GLU A 114 -12.04 10.32 12.83
N TRP A 115 -10.72 10.58 12.81
CA TRP A 115 -9.76 9.86 11.97
C TRP A 115 -9.77 8.37 12.24
N TRP A 116 -9.92 7.58 11.18
CA TRP A 116 -9.68 6.16 11.20
C TRP A 116 -8.93 5.78 9.94
N GLN A 117 -7.65 5.43 10.11
CA GLN A 117 -6.72 5.12 9.02
C GLN A 117 -7.25 4.07 8.04
N ARG A 118 -8.04 3.11 8.52
CA ARG A 118 -8.69 2.07 7.72
C ARG A 118 -9.65 2.59 6.64
N LEU A 119 -10.11 3.84 6.74
CA LEU A 119 -11.02 4.45 5.76
C LEU A 119 -10.29 5.31 4.72
N ASP A 120 -8.98 5.48 4.84
CA ASP A 120 -8.14 6.18 3.87
C ASP A 120 -7.61 5.16 2.85
N LEU A 121 -8.54 4.63 2.05
CA LEU A 121 -8.36 3.51 1.12
C LEU A 121 -7.37 3.82 -0.02
N ASN A 122 -7.15 5.09 -0.33
CA ASN A 122 -6.17 5.52 -1.33
C ASN A 122 -4.86 6.02 -0.70
N THR A 123 -4.76 6.05 0.63
CA THR A 123 -3.57 6.44 1.42
C THR A 123 -3.10 7.88 1.22
N ASP A 124 -4.00 8.80 0.87
CA ASP A 124 -3.67 10.20 0.61
C ASP A 124 -3.70 11.10 1.85
N GLY A 125 -4.12 10.55 2.99
CA GLY A 125 -4.17 11.25 4.28
C GLY A 125 -5.43 12.11 4.47
N ILE A 126 -6.46 11.93 3.66
CA ILE A 126 -7.77 12.55 3.87
C ILE A 126 -8.91 11.59 3.49
N ILE A 127 -9.80 11.32 4.45
CA ILE A 127 -10.99 10.51 4.16
C ILE A 127 -11.94 11.35 3.30
N SER A 128 -12.15 10.96 2.04
CA SER A 128 -12.91 11.72 1.05
C SER A 128 -13.88 10.84 0.26
N ILE A 129 -14.94 11.48 -0.26
CA ILE A 129 -15.93 10.76 -1.08
C ILE A 129 -15.31 10.27 -2.39
N VAL A 130 -14.46 11.09 -3.01
CA VAL A 130 -13.90 10.80 -4.34
C VAL A 130 -12.68 9.89 -4.25
N GLY A 131 -11.86 10.04 -3.21
CA GLY A 131 -10.67 9.23 -2.98
C GLY A 131 -11.00 7.83 -2.44
N ASP A 132 -11.87 7.75 -1.44
CA ASP A 132 -12.05 6.51 -0.67
C ASP A 132 -13.44 5.90 -0.88
N THR A 133 -14.50 6.66 -0.60
CA THR A 133 -15.87 6.12 -0.66
C THR A 133 -16.22 5.65 -2.08
N LEU A 134 -15.71 6.32 -3.12
CA LEU A 134 -15.98 5.96 -4.51
C LEU A 134 -15.31 4.64 -4.94
N MET A 135 -14.36 4.10 -4.16
CA MET A 135 -13.76 2.79 -4.43
C MET A 135 -14.78 1.65 -4.31
N TYR A 136 -15.88 1.86 -3.57
CA TYR A 136 -17.01 0.93 -3.51
C TYR A 136 -17.84 0.87 -4.81
N ARG A 137 -17.59 1.76 -5.77
CA ARG A 137 -18.36 1.84 -7.03
C ARG A 137 -18.27 0.53 -7.80
N GLY A 138 -19.41 -0.14 -7.96
CA GLY A 138 -19.49 -1.42 -8.67
C GLY A 138 -18.98 -2.62 -7.88
N MET A 139 -18.61 -2.42 -6.60
CA MET A 139 -18.21 -3.48 -5.67
C MET A 139 -19.33 -3.84 -4.68
N VAL A 140 -20.22 -2.90 -4.36
CA VAL A 140 -21.39 -3.16 -3.51
C VAL A 140 -22.22 -4.33 -4.05
N GLY A 141 -22.46 -5.33 -3.19
CA GLY A 141 -23.17 -6.57 -3.49
C GLY A 141 -22.25 -7.72 -3.93
N LYS A 142 -20.94 -7.49 -4.09
CA LYS A 142 -19.97 -8.56 -4.27
C LYS A 142 -19.65 -9.20 -2.92
N GLY A 143 -19.43 -10.50 -2.95
CA GLY A 143 -18.81 -11.22 -1.85
C GLY A 143 -17.63 -12.03 -2.36
N CYS A 144 -16.86 -12.58 -1.43
CA CYS A 144 -15.70 -13.40 -1.72
C CYS A 144 -15.85 -14.79 -1.08
N GLY A 145 -15.40 -15.84 -1.79
CA GLY A 145 -15.59 -17.25 -1.39
C GLY A 145 -16.26 -18.12 -2.44
#